data_AF-A0A2L2XQZ8-F1
#
_entry.id   AF-A0A2L2XQZ8-F1
#
_cell.length_a   1.000
_cell.length_b   1.000
_cell.length_c   1.000
_cell.angle_alpha   90.00
_cell.angle_beta   90.00
_cell.angle_gamma   90.00
#
_symmetry.space_group_name_H-M   'P 1'
#
loop_
_entity.id
_entity.type
_entity.pdbx_description
1 polymer ?
#
loop_
_entity_poly.entity_id
_entity_poly.type
_entity_poly.pdbx_seq_one_letter_code
_entity_poly.pdbx_strand_id
1 'polypeptide(L)'
;MVIVISVAGIGVINLLRSDYRANAGTEIQNNLNRTLEFVSDEVRRAKIIADSEAAITSTQVPTGARAVLAFQIPDPNNLDGTLAEQIVYYTKEPENSLTGPRVLWRYGPNLDEDGNYDITSPWQHSPVTDMLAAAANNPNCPTGFTRIPALGNVDGFFTCVRAGGGQVILNANAEVNLTTGDTDKDKVKYSVSTRVSPRATD
;
A
#
# COMPACT_ATOMS: atom_id res chain seq x y z
N MET A 1 45.44 -39.18 10.87
CA MET A 1 44.60 -38.75 9.74
C MET A 1 43.80 -37.54 10.22
N VAL A 2 44.16 -36.34 9.79
CA VAL A 2 43.50 -35.09 10.24
C VAL A 2 42.42 -34.77 9.23
N ILE A 3 41.16 -34.86 9.65
CA ILE A 3 40.01 -34.47 8.83
C ILE A 3 39.90 -32.94 8.92
N VAL A 4 40.21 -32.27 7.81
CA VAL A 4 40.01 -30.83 7.65
C VAL A 4 38.53 -30.60 7.28
N ILE A 5 37.67 -30.43 8.29
CA ILE A 5 36.31 -29.88 8.11
C ILE A 5 36.32 -28.51 8.78
N SER A 6 36.67 -27.44 8.06
CA SER A 6 36.60 -26.10 8.68
C SER A 6 36.44 -24.89 7.75
N VAL A 7 36.32 -25.02 6.42
CA VAL A 7 36.29 -23.82 5.55
C VAL A 7 35.08 -23.75 4.61
N ALA A 8 34.28 -24.80 4.48
CA ALA A 8 33.08 -24.77 3.62
C ALA A 8 31.84 -24.11 4.27
N GLY A 9 31.92 -23.68 5.53
CA GLY A 9 30.76 -23.15 6.25
C GLY A 9 30.36 -21.72 5.86
N ILE A 10 31.33 -20.83 5.62
CA ILE A 10 31.06 -19.40 5.42
C ILE A 10 30.55 -19.12 3.99
N GLY A 11 31.11 -19.79 2.98
CA GLY A 11 30.70 -19.60 1.59
C GLY A 11 29.28 -20.06 1.30
N VAL A 12 28.88 -21.22 1.82
CA VAL A 12 27.54 -21.79 1.60
C VAL A 12 26.46 -21.02 2.36
N ILE A 13 26.73 -20.56 3.60
CA ILE A 13 25.78 -19.72 4.35
C ILE A 13 25.58 -18.36 3.67
N ASN A 14 26.64 -17.77 3.11
CA ASN A 14 26.54 -16.53 2.37
C ASN A 14 25.78 -16.69 1.03
N LEU A 15 25.96 -17.82 0.33
CA LEU A 15 25.18 -18.15 -0.88
C LEU A 15 23.69 -18.36 -0.55
N LEU A 16 23.37 -19.16 0.46
CA LEU A 16 21.98 -19.35 0.90
C LEU A 16 21.36 -18.02 1.32
N ARG A 17 22.05 -17.21 2.12
CA ARG A 17 21.57 -15.87 2.52
C ARG A 17 21.39 -14.94 1.31
N SER A 18 22.25 -15.05 0.30
CA SER A 18 22.12 -14.29 -0.95
C SER A 18 20.90 -14.72 -1.76
N ASP A 19 20.66 -16.02 -1.91
CA ASP A 19 19.51 -16.55 -2.65
C ASP A 19 18.19 -16.24 -1.92
N TYR A 20 18.15 -16.39 -0.60
CA TYR A 20 16.99 -15.98 0.21
C TYR A 20 16.73 -14.48 0.12
N ARG A 21 17.79 -13.66 0.13
CA ARG A 21 17.68 -12.20 -0.04
C ARG A 21 17.18 -11.82 -1.42
N ALA A 22 17.68 -12.47 -2.47
CA ALA A 22 17.27 -12.23 -3.85
C ALA A 22 15.81 -12.64 -4.07
N ASN A 23 15.41 -13.79 -3.52
CA ASN A 23 14.03 -14.28 -3.60
C ASN A 23 13.06 -13.35 -2.84
N ALA A 24 13.35 -13.02 -1.58
CA ALA A 24 12.54 -12.09 -0.80
C ALA A 24 12.49 -10.70 -1.46
N GLY A 25 13.61 -10.21 -2.00
CA GLY A 25 13.65 -8.96 -2.74
C GLY A 25 12.77 -8.97 -3.99
N THR A 26 12.77 -10.07 -4.75
CA THR A 26 11.94 -10.22 -5.95
C THR A 26 10.45 -10.29 -5.60
N GLU A 27 10.09 -11.03 -4.55
CA GLU A 27 8.71 -11.17 -4.09
C GLU A 27 8.14 -9.83 -3.62
N ILE A 28 8.85 -9.12 -2.76
CA ILE A 28 8.46 -7.79 -2.26
C ILE A 28 8.28 -6.82 -3.43
N GLN A 29 9.23 -6.77 -4.36
CA GLN A 29 9.14 -5.92 -5.55
C GLN A 29 7.90 -6.22 -6.37
N ASN A 30 7.64 -7.49 -6.65
CA ASN A 30 6.48 -7.90 -7.44
C ASN A 30 5.17 -7.54 -6.72
N ASN A 31 5.06 -7.83 -5.43
CA ASN A 31 3.86 -7.54 -4.64
C ASN A 31 3.56 -6.04 -4.56
N LEU A 32 4.57 -5.19 -4.32
CA LEU A 32 4.38 -3.74 -4.28
C LEU A 32 4.06 -3.14 -5.64
N ASN A 33 4.74 -3.60 -6.70
CA ASN A 33 4.44 -3.12 -8.05
C ASN A 33 3.00 -3.49 -8.44
N ARG A 34 2.58 -4.74 -8.19
CA ARG A 34 1.19 -5.20 -8.42
C ARG A 34 0.19 -4.42 -7.57
N THR A 35 0.53 -4.10 -6.33
CA THR A 35 -0.31 -3.25 -5.46
C THR A 35 -0.50 -1.87 -6.08
N LEU A 36 0.59 -1.23 -6.51
CA LEU A 36 0.49 0.10 -7.11
C LEU A 36 -0.26 0.07 -8.43
N GLU A 37 -0.12 -0.98 -9.25
CA GLU A 37 -0.93 -1.18 -10.45
C GLU A 37 -2.42 -1.29 -10.11
N PHE A 38 -2.78 -2.13 -9.14
CA PHE A 38 -4.15 -2.30 -8.68
C PHE A 38 -4.77 -0.99 -8.16
N VAL A 39 -4.09 -0.31 -7.24
CA VAL A 39 -4.57 0.96 -6.68
C VAL A 39 -4.60 2.04 -7.76
N SER A 40 -3.64 2.05 -8.69
CA SER A 40 -3.64 2.97 -9.83
C SER A 40 -4.85 2.76 -10.73
N ASP A 41 -5.24 1.52 -10.99
CA ASP A 41 -6.40 1.22 -11.81
C ASP A 41 -7.70 1.64 -11.13
N GLU A 42 -7.81 1.49 -9.81
CA GLU A 42 -8.94 2.03 -9.08
C GLU A 42 -8.97 3.58 -9.10
N VAL A 43 -7.83 4.23 -8.88
CA VAL A 43 -7.71 5.68 -8.95
C VAL A 43 -8.05 6.20 -10.36
N ARG A 44 -7.70 5.45 -11.42
CA ARG A 44 -8.10 5.79 -12.79
C ARG A 44 -9.61 5.76 -12.98
N ARG A 45 -10.34 4.95 -12.20
CA ARG A 45 -11.81 4.89 -12.23
C ARG A 45 -12.49 5.92 -11.31
N ALA A 46 -11.72 6.66 -10.50
CA ALA A 46 -12.27 7.68 -9.62
C ALA A 46 -12.84 8.86 -10.43
N LYS A 47 -13.97 9.38 -9.97
CA LYS A 47 -14.56 10.65 -10.43
C LYS A 47 -14.15 11.81 -9.52
N ILE A 48 -14.16 11.58 -8.20
CA ILE A 48 -13.77 12.56 -7.18
C ILE A 48 -12.76 11.91 -6.24
N ILE A 49 -11.64 12.57 -6.01
CA ILE A 49 -10.59 12.11 -5.08
C ILE A 49 -10.57 13.05 -3.89
N ALA A 50 -10.57 12.51 -2.68
CA ALA A 50 -10.38 13.29 -1.46
C ALA A 50 -8.98 13.91 -1.46
N ASP A 51 -8.91 15.24 -1.47
CA ASP A 51 -7.65 15.99 -1.58
C ASP A 51 -7.00 16.30 -0.22
N SER A 52 -7.63 15.87 0.87
CA SER A 52 -7.15 16.00 2.24
C SER A 52 -7.72 14.91 3.13
N GLU A 53 -7.07 14.63 4.26
CA GLU A 53 -7.54 13.67 5.25
C GLU A 53 -8.91 14.05 5.82
N ALA A 54 -9.20 15.34 5.96
CA ALA A 54 -10.50 15.84 6.43
C ALA A 54 -11.64 15.64 5.41
N ALA A 55 -11.32 15.52 4.12
CA ALA A 55 -12.31 15.23 3.07
C ALA A 55 -12.66 13.74 2.98
N ILE A 56 -12.00 12.89 3.77
CA ILE A 56 -12.32 11.46 3.86
C ILE A 56 -13.47 11.29 4.84
N THR A 57 -14.64 10.88 4.33
CA THR A 57 -15.81 10.56 5.15
C THR A 57 -15.64 9.17 5.76
N SER A 58 -14.79 9.08 6.78
CA SER A 58 -14.25 7.85 7.37
C SER A 58 -15.10 7.29 8.53
N THR A 59 -16.39 6.99 8.33
CA THR A 59 -17.13 6.19 9.33
C THR A 59 -16.81 4.69 9.24
N GLN A 60 -16.23 4.27 8.12
CA GLN A 60 -16.00 2.86 7.78
C GLN A 60 -14.56 2.41 8.00
N VAL A 61 -13.64 3.29 8.43
CA VAL A 61 -12.28 2.87 8.77
C VAL A 61 -12.28 2.38 10.23
N PRO A 62 -11.78 1.17 10.52
CA PRO A 62 -11.76 0.65 11.88
C PRO A 62 -10.96 1.52 12.85
N THR A 63 -11.31 1.51 14.13
CA THR A 63 -10.57 2.23 15.17
C THR A 63 -9.09 1.82 15.18
N GLY A 64 -8.19 2.80 15.20
CA GLY A 64 -6.74 2.57 15.20
C GLY A 64 -6.13 2.31 13.81
N ALA A 65 -6.96 2.20 12.76
CA ALA A 65 -6.48 2.28 11.39
C ALA A 65 -6.34 3.73 10.94
N ARG A 66 -5.55 3.95 9.88
CA ARG A 66 -5.27 5.27 9.32
C ARG A 66 -5.59 5.30 7.85
N ALA A 67 -6.49 6.20 7.45
CA ALA A 67 -6.82 6.40 6.04
C ALA A 67 -5.63 7.01 5.29
N VAL A 68 -5.34 6.47 4.10
CA VAL A 68 -4.20 6.89 3.27
C VAL A 68 -4.65 7.39 1.89
N LEU A 69 -5.85 7.04 1.45
CA LEU A 69 -6.45 7.48 0.20
C LEU A 69 -7.96 7.23 0.25
N ALA A 70 -8.76 8.14 -0.29
CA ALA A 70 -10.17 7.89 -0.53
C ALA A 70 -10.65 8.55 -1.81
N PHE A 71 -11.61 7.92 -2.48
CA PHE A 71 -12.20 8.45 -3.72
C PHE A 71 -13.59 7.88 -3.95
N GLN A 72 -14.37 8.58 -4.77
CA GLN A 72 -15.69 8.15 -5.24
C GLN A 72 -15.60 7.77 -6.71
N ILE A 73 -16.38 6.77 -7.08
CA ILE A 73 -16.53 6.30 -8.46
C ILE A 73 -17.87 6.78 -9.03
N PRO A 74 -18.00 6.91 -10.37
CA PRO A 74 -19.28 7.19 -11.00
C PRO A 74 -20.36 6.17 -10.60
N ASP A 75 -21.61 6.62 -10.44
CA ASP A 75 -22.74 5.73 -10.21
C ASP A 75 -23.21 5.17 -11.57
N PRO A 76 -23.20 3.85 -11.80
CA PRO A 76 -23.69 3.28 -13.05
C PRO A 76 -25.18 3.54 -13.29
N ASN A 77 -25.97 3.82 -12.24
CA ASN A 77 -27.40 4.14 -12.36
C ASN A 77 -27.66 5.64 -12.54
N ASN A 78 -26.65 6.49 -12.35
CA ASN A 78 -26.75 7.93 -12.49
C ASN A 78 -25.47 8.48 -13.14
N LEU A 79 -25.54 8.68 -14.45
CA LEU A 79 -24.42 9.10 -15.30
C LEU A 79 -23.72 10.39 -14.80
N ASP A 80 -24.48 11.31 -14.19
CA ASP A 80 -23.95 12.56 -13.68
C ASP A 80 -23.50 12.45 -12.20
N GLY A 81 -23.91 11.39 -11.50
CA GLY A 81 -23.68 11.18 -10.08
C GLY A 81 -22.38 10.43 -9.75
N THR A 82 -22.14 10.31 -8.45
CA THR A 82 -21.16 9.41 -7.85
C THR A 82 -21.88 8.51 -6.84
N LEU A 83 -21.28 7.37 -6.52
CA LEU A 83 -21.73 6.62 -5.35
C LEU A 83 -21.63 7.50 -4.08
N ALA A 84 -22.60 7.34 -3.18
CA ALA A 84 -22.66 8.12 -1.95
C ALA A 84 -21.47 7.83 -1.02
N GLU A 85 -20.99 6.59 -1.02
CA GLU A 85 -19.86 6.13 -0.23
C GLU A 85 -18.52 6.29 -0.97
N GLN A 86 -17.43 6.47 -0.20
CA GLN A 86 -16.07 6.54 -0.71
C GLN A 86 -15.38 5.19 -0.58
N ILE A 87 -14.68 4.77 -1.64
CA ILE A 87 -13.69 3.69 -1.52
C ILE A 87 -12.53 4.25 -0.69
N VAL A 88 -12.21 3.60 0.44
CA VAL A 88 -11.19 4.06 1.38
C VAL A 88 -10.08 3.03 1.51
N TYR A 89 -8.87 3.47 1.23
CA TYR A 89 -7.66 2.73 1.56
C TYR A 89 -7.13 3.18 2.92
N TYR A 90 -6.73 2.22 3.73
CA TYR A 90 -6.20 2.48 5.06
C TYR A 90 -5.13 1.48 5.46
N THR A 91 -4.22 1.90 6.32
CA THR A 91 -3.26 1.02 6.99
C THR A 91 -3.76 0.67 8.38
N LYS A 92 -3.49 -0.55 8.82
CA LYS A 92 -3.69 -0.96 10.21
C LYS A 92 -2.37 -1.48 10.76
N GLU A 93 -2.02 -1.00 11.95
CA GLU A 93 -0.90 -1.53 12.73
C GLU A 93 -1.14 -3.01 13.07
N PRO A 94 -0.11 -3.87 13.01
CA PRO A 94 -0.22 -5.22 13.56
C PRO A 94 -0.45 -5.14 15.06
N GLU A 95 -1.34 -5.99 15.58
CA GLU A 95 -1.71 -5.99 17.00
C GLU A 95 -0.55 -6.46 17.89
N ASN A 96 0.43 -7.18 17.33
CA ASN A 96 1.69 -7.58 17.97
C ASN A 96 2.73 -8.04 16.93
N SER A 97 3.97 -8.32 17.36
CA SER A 97 5.05 -8.82 16.48
C SER A 97 4.79 -10.20 15.86
N LEU A 98 3.75 -10.92 16.30
CA LEU A 98 3.34 -12.24 15.83
C LEU A 98 2.21 -12.18 14.79
N THR A 99 1.49 -11.06 14.69
CA THR A 99 0.33 -10.88 13.78
C THR A 99 0.73 -10.44 12.37
N GLY A 100 2.03 -10.49 12.08
CA GLY A 100 2.56 -10.28 10.75
C GLY A 100 2.85 -8.82 10.42
N PRO A 101 3.30 -8.56 9.20
CA PRO A 101 3.67 -7.23 8.76
C PRO A 101 2.44 -6.31 8.60
N ARG A 102 2.68 -5.00 8.55
CA ARG A 102 1.62 -3.99 8.31
C ARG A 102 0.93 -4.25 6.97
N VAL A 103 -0.38 -4.08 6.96
CA VAL A 103 -1.24 -4.43 5.81
C VAL A 103 -1.95 -3.17 5.29
N LEU A 104 -1.96 -3.01 3.96
CA LEU A 104 -2.86 -2.09 3.27
C LEU A 104 -4.22 -2.76 3.12
N TRP A 105 -5.24 -2.09 3.61
CA TRP A 105 -6.62 -2.52 3.48
C TRP A 105 -7.39 -1.58 2.57
N ARG A 106 -8.44 -2.13 1.99
CA ARG A 106 -9.41 -1.42 1.17
C ARG A 106 -10.81 -1.66 1.73
N TYR A 107 -11.55 -0.59 1.95
CA TYR A 107 -12.98 -0.60 2.16
C TYR A 107 -13.68 -0.17 0.87
N GLY A 108 -14.54 -1.01 0.31
CA GLY A 108 -15.19 -0.73 -0.96
C GLY A 108 -16.12 -1.85 -1.43
N PRO A 109 -16.80 -1.65 -2.57
CA PRO A 109 -17.54 -2.72 -3.24
C PRO A 109 -16.57 -3.80 -3.73
N ASN A 110 -17.07 -5.02 -3.85
CA ASN A 110 -16.28 -6.12 -4.38
C ASN A 110 -16.01 -5.92 -5.88
N LEU A 111 -14.99 -6.62 -6.40
CA LEU A 111 -14.75 -6.72 -7.83
C LEU A 111 -15.28 -8.08 -8.33
N ASP A 112 -15.97 -8.07 -9.46
CA ASP A 112 -16.39 -9.30 -10.13
C ASP A 112 -15.20 -9.96 -10.89
N GLU A 113 -15.46 -11.10 -11.55
CA GLU A 113 -14.44 -11.84 -12.31
C GLU A 113 -13.85 -11.02 -13.48
N ASP A 114 -14.58 -10.02 -13.96
CA ASP A 114 -14.17 -9.11 -15.02
C ASP A 114 -13.46 -7.84 -14.47
N GLY A 115 -13.38 -7.69 -13.15
CA GLY A 115 -12.75 -6.55 -12.48
C GLY A 115 -13.62 -5.29 -12.40
N ASN A 116 -14.93 -5.41 -12.61
CA ASN A 116 -15.91 -4.33 -12.42
C ASN A 116 -16.41 -4.29 -10.98
N TYR A 117 -16.93 -3.13 -10.57
CA TYR A 117 -17.51 -2.95 -9.25
C TYR A 117 -18.87 -3.63 -9.15
N ASP A 118 -18.99 -4.61 -8.25
CA ASP A 118 -20.28 -5.11 -7.80
C ASP A 118 -20.82 -4.18 -6.71
N ILE A 119 -21.62 -3.21 -7.13
CA ILE A 119 -22.28 -2.24 -6.25
C ILE A 119 -23.55 -2.79 -5.58
N THR A 120 -23.96 -4.02 -5.91
CA THR A 120 -25.15 -4.66 -5.34
C THR A 120 -24.82 -5.46 -4.09
N SER A 121 -23.57 -5.91 -3.96
CA SER A 121 -23.05 -6.56 -2.77
C SER A 121 -22.74 -5.57 -1.65
N PRO A 122 -22.80 -6.02 -0.37
CA PRO A 122 -22.35 -5.21 0.75
C PRO A 122 -20.90 -4.78 0.60
N TRP A 123 -20.61 -3.55 1.01
CA TRP A 123 -19.25 -3.03 1.07
C TRP A 123 -18.46 -3.79 2.15
N GLN A 124 -17.20 -4.07 1.86
CA GLN A 124 -16.38 -4.92 2.71
C GLN A 124 -14.95 -4.42 2.83
N HIS A 125 -14.29 -4.89 3.89
CA HIS A 125 -12.87 -4.71 4.12
C HIS A 125 -12.11 -5.87 3.46
N SER A 126 -11.13 -5.55 2.62
CA SER A 126 -10.29 -6.54 1.96
C SER A 126 -8.81 -6.18 2.10
N PRO A 127 -7.93 -7.13 2.44
CA PRO A 127 -6.50 -6.89 2.44
C PRO A 127 -6.01 -6.78 1.00
N VAL A 128 -5.12 -5.81 0.73
CA VAL A 128 -4.59 -5.53 -0.62
C VAL A 128 -3.14 -5.99 -0.72
N THR A 129 -2.32 -5.60 0.26
CA THR A 129 -0.92 -6.04 0.37
C THR A 129 -0.49 -6.07 1.82
N ASP A 130 0.43 -6.95 2.13
CA ASP A 130 1.13 -7.02 3.39
C ASP A 130 2.59 -6.54 3.22
N MET A 131 3.44 -6.79 4.22
CA MET A 131 4.87 -6.46 4.21
C MET A 131 5.20 -4.97 4.10
N LEU A 132 4.24 -4.08 4.43
CA LEU A 132 4.52 -2.65 4.47
C LEU A 132 5.56 -2.32 5.56
N ALA A 133 6.48 -1.42 5.20
CA ALA A 133 7.52 -0.97 6.09
C ALA A 133 6.93 -0.25 7.31
N ALA A 134 7.70 -0.26 8.40
CA ALA A 134 7.44 0.61 9.52
C ALA A 134 7.46 2.09 9.10
N ALA A 135 6.80 2.92 9.88
CA ALA A 135 6.48 4.27 9.47
C ALA A 135 7.74 5.09 9.12
N ALA A 136 7.72 5.73 7.95
CA ALA A 136 8.79 6.62 7.52
C ALA A 136 8.66 7.98 8.23
N ASN A 137 9.78 8.53 8.71
CA ASN A 137 9.81 9.87 9.27
C ASN A 137 9.52 10.91 8.18
N ASN A 138 8.31 11.45 8.21
CA ASN A 138 7.87 12.64 7.49
C ASN A 138 8.26 12.73 5.99
N PRO A 139 7.76 11.82 5.12
CA PRO A 139 8.00 11.96 3.70
C PRO A 139 7.32 13.22 3.15
N ASN A 140 8.04 13.97 2.31
CA ASN A 140 7.57 15.22 1.73
C ASN A 140 6.90 14.97 0.38
N CYS A 141 5.70 15.52 0.20
CA CYS A 141 5.05 15.59 -1.10
C CYS A 141 5.58 16.79 -1.91
N PRO A 142 5.56 16.71 -3.26
CA PRO A 142 5.90 17.86 -4.10
C PRO A 142 4.98 19.06 -3.84
N THR A 143 5.45 20.27 -4.19
CA THR A 143 4.63 21.49 -4.09
C THR A 143 3.30 21.34 -4.84
N GLY A 144 2.20 21.76 -4.21
CA GLY A 144 0.84 21.64 -4.76
C GLY A 144 0.17 20.28 -4.51
N PHE A 145 0.82 19.39 -3.76
CA PHE A 145 0.24 18.14 -3.30
C PHE A 145 0.10 18.12 -1.78
N THR A 146 -1.04 17.64 -1.31
CA THR A 146 -1.34 17.38 0.09
C THR A 146 -0.99 15.92 0.41
N ARG A 147 -0.26 15.70 1.49
CA ARG A 147 0.01 14.34 1.97
C ARG A 147 -1.21 13.80 2.73
N ILE A 148 -1.56 12.55 2.46
CA ILE A 148 -2.50 11.78 3.27
C ILE A 148 -1.78 10.50 3.70
N PRO A 149 -1.61 10.26 5.01
CA PRO A 149 -2.07 11.07 6.15
C PRO A 149 -1.33 12.41 6.33
N ALA A 150 -1.98 13.42 6.88
CA ALA A 150 -1.43 14.77 6.98
C ALA A 150 -0.36 14.90 8.07
N LEU A 151 -0.55 14.24 9.23
CA LEU A 151 0.31 14.37 10.40
C LEU A 151 0.96 13.04 10.80
N GLY A 152 2.11 13.16 11.49
CA GLY A 152 2.84 12.03 12.07
C GLY A 152 3.68 11.23 11.08
N ASN A 153 4.21 10.11 11.57
CA ASN A 153 4.90 9.15 10.71
C ASN A 153 3.86 8.43 9.86
N VAL A 154 4.12 8.29 8.57
CA VAL A 154 3.23 7.54 7.68
C VAL A 154 3.71 6.12 7.62
N ASP A 155 2.78 5.19 7.80
CA ASP A 155 3.04 3.76 7.64
C ASP A 155 3.47 3.50 6.19
N GLY A 156 4.09 2.35 5.89
CA GLY A 156 4.74 2.09 4.60
C GLY A 156 3.95 2.43 3.33
N PHE A 157 2.66 2.75 3.38
CA PHE A 157 1.90 3.35 2.29
C PHE A 157 1.41 4.77 2.64
N PHE A 158 1.60 5.72 1.71
CA PHE A 158 1.01 7.06 1.79
C PHE A 158 0.73 7.63 0.41
N THR A 159 -0.16 8.61 0.34
CA THR A 159 -0.44 9.30 -0.92
C THR A 159 -0.16 10.79 -0.85
N CYS A 160 0.18 11.35 -2.00
CA CYS A 160 0.21 12.79 -2.22
C CYS A 160 -0.88 13.10 -3.24
N VAL A 161 -1.92 13.82 -2.83
CA VAL A 161 -3.04 14.18 -3.71
C VAL A 161 -2.88 15.64 -4.12
N ARG A 162 -3.00 15.93 -5.41
CA ARG A 162 -2.95 17.31 -5.92
C ARG A 162 -4.17 18.07 -5.40
N ALA A 163 -3.99 19.32 -5.01
CA ALA A 163 -5.11 20.18 -4.64
C ALA A 163 -6.19 20.15 -5.75
N GLY A 164 -7.44 19.86 -5.37
CA GLY A 164 -8.53 19.67 -6.32
C GLY A 164 -8.66 18.26 -6.93
N GLY A 165 -7.91 17.25 -6.46
CA GLY A 165 -8.20 15.83 -6.72
C GLY A 165 -7.87 15.27 -8.11
N GLY A 166 -7.28 16.06 -9.02
CA GLY A 166 -7.00 15.63 -10.40
C GLY A 166 -5.73 14.78 -10.62
N GLN A 167 -4.97 14.50 -9.56
CA GLN A 167 -3.76 13.67 -9.63
C GLN A 167 -3.38 13.14 -8.26
N VAL A 168 -2.90 11.89 -8.22
CA VAL A 168 -2.43 11.22 -7.01
C VAL A 168 -1.04 10.65 -7.28
N ILE A 169 -0.14 10.80 -6.32
CA ILE A 169 1.12 10.06 -6.26
C ILE A 169 0.96 9.02 -5.16
N LEU A 170 1.00 7.75 -5.55
CA LEU A 170 0.96 6.61 -4.64
C LEU A 170 2.40 6.28 -4.25
N ASN A 171 2.67 6.16 -2.95
CA ASN A 171 4.00 5.82 -2.45
C ASN A 171 3.88 4.61 -1.54
N ALA A 172 4.64 3.58 -1.84
CA ALA A 172 4.66 2.35 -1.07
C ALA A 172 6.10 1.94 -0.74
N ASN A 173 6.28 1.48 0.49
CA ASN A 173 7.55 1.09 1.09
C ASN A 173 7.32 -0.23 1.81
N ALA A 174 8.22 -1.18 1.62
CA ALA A 174 8.23 -2.44 2.32
C ALA A 174 9.58 -2.73 2.94
N GLU A 175 9.54 -3.50 4.02
CA GLU A 175 10.70 -3.99 4.72
C GLU A 175 10.45 -5.44 5.14
N VAL A 176 11.36 -6.33 4.77
CA VAL A 176 11.37 -7.72 5.24
C VAL A 176 12.67 -8.00 5.94
N ASN A 177 12.59 -8.62 7.11
CA ASN A 177 13.74 -9.13 7.83
C ASN A 177 14.00 -10.59 7.46
N LEU A 178 15.19 -10.88 6.94
CA LEU A 178 15.58 -12.21 6.48
C LEU A 178 15.99 -13.14 7.62
N THR A 179 16.34 -12.58 8.78
CA THR A 179 16.70 -13.37 9.96
C THR A 179 16.05 -12.79 11.23
N THR A 180 16.17 -13.49 12.35
CA THR A 180 15.80 -12.96 13.67
C THR A 180 16.74 -11.85 14.17
N GLY A 181 17.85 -11.58 13.46
CA GLY A 181 18.74 -10.47 13.75
C GLY A 181 18.17 -9.15 13.24
N ASP A 182 18.00 -8.16 14.11
CA ASP A 182 17.57 -6.81 13.74
C ASP A 182 18.77 -5.93 13.35
N THR A 183 19.55 -6.38 12.36
CA THR A 183 20.62 -5.56 11.78
C THR A 183 20.24 -5.17 10.35
N ASP A 184 20.55 -3.94 9.92
CA ASP A 184 20.22 -3.43 8.58
C ASP A 184 20.75 -4.33 7.43
N LYS A 185 21.79 -5.14 7.69
CA LYS A 185 22.34 -6.09 6.71
C LYS A 185 21.40 -7.25 6.40
N ASP A 186 20.50 -7.57 7.31
CA ASP A 186 19.52 -8.66 7.22
C ASP A 186 18.15 -8.16 6.74
N LYS A 187 18.01 -6.86 6.47
CA LYS A 187 16.79 -6.25 5.95
C LYS A 187 16.83 -6.08 4.44
N VAL A 188 15.71 -6.36 3.80
CA VAL A 188 15.43 -6.02 2.41
C VAL A 188 14.39 -4.92 2.41
N LYS A 189 14.77 -3.76 1.86
CA LYS A 189 13.90 -2.58 1.76
C LYS A 189 13.62 -2.33 0.29
N TYR A 190 12.37 -2.03 -0.03
CA TYR A 190 11.98 -1.60 -1.38
C TYR A 190 10.96 -0.48 -1.28
N SER A 191 11.14 0.53 -2.12
CA SER A 191 10.29 1.71 -2.19
C SER A 191 9.95 1.97 -3.64
N VAL A 192 8.69 2.27 -3.90
CA VAL A 192 8.19 2.54 -5.24
C VAL A 192 7.12 3.62 -5.19
N SER A 193 7.11 4.45 -6.21
CA SER A 193 6.19 5.57 -6.35
C SER A 193 5.63 5.59 -7.76
N THR A 194 4.34 5.86 -7.91
CA THR A 194 3.70 6.05 -9.21
C THR A 194 2.74 7.23 -9.17
N ARG A 195 2.63 7.93 -10.29
CA ARG A 195 1.74 9.07 -10.47
C ARG A 195 0.58 8.67 -11.36
N VAL A 196 -0.64 8.95 -10.90
CA VAL A 196 -1.88 8.52 -11.51
C VAL A 196 -2.83 9.70 -11.60
N SER A 197 -3.58 9.79 -12.70
CA SER A 197 -4.70 10.72 -12.83
C SER A 197 -5.98 9.92 -13.12
N PRO A 198 -7.12 10.33 -12.54
CA PRO A 198 -8.42 9.76 -12.87
C PRO A 198 -8.72 9.93 -14.36
N ARG A 199 -9.45 8.97 -14.95
CA ARG A 199 -9.95 9.05 -16.33
C ARG A 199 -11.38 9.57 -16.40
N ALA A 200 -12.15 9.47 -15.31
CA ALA A 200 -13.56 9.86 -15.27
C ALA A 200 -13.77 11.36 -15.01
N THR A 201 -12.74 12.19 -15.22
CA THR A 201 -12.85 13.65 -15.14
C THR A 201 -13.29 14.20 -16.48
N ASP A 202 -14.59 14.42 -16.63
CA ASP A 202 -15.20 15.38 -17.56
C ASP A 202 -16.49 15.93 -16.92
#